data_AF-A0A6A3Q1G5-F1
#
_entry.id   AF-A0A6A3Q1G5-F1
#
_cell.length_a   1.000
_cell.length_b   1.000
_cell.length_c   1.000
_cell.angle_alpha   90.00
_cell.angle_beta   90.00
_cell.angle_gamma   90.00
#
_symmetry.space_group_name_H-M   'P 1'
#
loop_
_entity.id
_entity.type
_entity.pdbx_description
1 polymer ?
#
loop_
_entity_poly.entity_id
_entity_poly.type
_entity_poly.pdbx_seq_one_letter_code
_entity_poly.pdbx_strand_id
1 'polypeptide(L)'
;MLEILQADAPEPPCSTKELAELRVRDAQLTRENNALTRRMETAVTEATRLSHELAVVVRERDEWKKEAQRHTELITSFRKIVCAHEAQMREISRQSNRRVDSSQGLVDHLRRMVEARDKDLDRLMGHLKECDVAYTALQGVSSSYFAQIQEAAQVVSSGGPDRALRFANQTIHEQRRVIQQQKNILRHHGQIAVTDPALALAAAAGLDAPGLSPSELAINARLCRLLEARWPELARISVMNSAR
;
A
#
# COMPACT_ATOMS: atom_id res chain seq x y z
N MET A 1 -95.31 -77.77 -83.91
CA MET A 1 -96.49 -76.90 -84.07
C MET A 1 -96.10 -75.58 -83.40
N LEU A 2 -95.88 -74.52 -84.18
CA LEU A 2 -95.43 -73.21 -83.72
C LEU A 2 -96.51 -72.56 -82.83
N GLU A 3 -96.11 -72.05 -81.66
CA GLU A 3 -96.85 -70.98 -81.00
C GLU A 3 -95.94 -69.77 -80.84
N ILE A 4 -96.50 -68.63 -81.20
CA ILE A 4 -95.85 -67.40 -81.62
C ILE A 4 -95.65 -66.49 -80.41
N LEU A 5 -94.51 -65.80 -80.39
CA LEU A 5 -94.15 -64.68 -79.50
C LEU A 5 -95.31 -63.68 -79.34
N GLN A 6 -95.83 -63.55 -78.13
CA GLN A 6 -96.70 -62.44 -77.74
C GLN A 6 -95.82 -61.41 -77.01
N ALA A 7 -95.49 -60.33 -77.71
CA ALA A 7 -94.78 -59.19 -77.14
C ALA A 7 -95.68 -58.49 -76.12
N ASP A 8 -95.11 -58.23 -74.94
CA ASP A 8 -95.75 -57.50 -73.84
C ASP A 8 -96.00 -56.03 -74.23
N ALA A 9 -97.11 -55.50 -73.74
CA ALA A 9 -97.76 -54.27 -74.22
C ALA A 9 -96.98 -52.97 -73.95
N PRO A 10 -97.18 -51.92 -74.79
CA PRO A 10 -96.70 -50.57 -74.49
C PRO A 10 -97.50 -49.94 -73.35
N GLU A 11 -96.81 -49.25 -72.44
CA GLU A 11 -97.42 -48.50 -71.31
C GLU A 11 -98.51 -47.51 -71.76
N PRO A 12 -99.53 -47.24 -70.92
CA PRO A 12 -100.66 -46.37 -71.27
C PRO A 12 -100.24 -44.90 -71.47
N PRO A 13 -100.92 -44.15 -72.38
CA PRO A 13 -100.60 -42.75 -72.64
C PRO A 13 -100.95 -41.84 -71.44
N CYS A 14 -99.93 -41.12 -70.96
CA CYS A 14 -100.00 -40.09 -69.93
C CYS A 14 -101.04 -38.99 -70.28
N SER A 15 -101.81 -38.52 -69.30
CA SER A 15 -102.86 -37.51 -69.49
C SER A 15 -102.28 -36.16 -69.93
N THR A 16 -102.96 -35.42 -70.80
CA THR A 16 -102.49 -34.11 -71.32
C THR A 16 -102.17 -33.09 -70.22
N LYS A 17 -102.82 -33.21 -69.06
CA LYS A 17 -102.56 -32.39 -67.87
C LYS A 17 -101.21 -32.73 -67.20
N GLU A 18 -100.90 -34.02 -67.07
CA GLU A 18 -99.63 -34.51 -66.49
C GLU A 18 -98.44 -34.08 -67.35
N LEU A 19 -98.60 -34.11 -68.68
CA LEU A 19 -97.57 -33.67 -69.62
C LEU A 19 -97.29 -32.16 -69.55
N ALA A 20 -98.28 -31.33 -69.24
CA ALA A 20 -98.10 -29.90 -69.00
C ALA A 20 -97.39 -29.62 -67.66
N GLU A 21 -97.75 -30.34 -66.60
CA GLU A 21 -97.11 -30.24 -65.28
C GLU A 21 -95.64 -30.67 -65.32
N LEU A 22 -95.32 -31.75 -66.05
CA LEU A 22 -93.94 -32.19 -66.28
C LEU A 22 -93.09 -31.14 -67.00
N ARG A 23 -93.64 -30.45 -68.02
CA ARG A 23 -92.93 -29.37 -68.71
C ARG A 23 -92.63 -28.18 -67.81
N VAL A 24 -93.56 -27.82 -66.93
CA VAL A 24 -93.35 -26.75 -65.93
C VAL A 24 -92.24 -27.17 -64.94
N ARG A 25 -92.27 -28.42 -64.49
CA ARG A 25 -91.25 -28.97 -63.59
C ARG A 25 -89.87 -29.00 -64.23
N ASP A 26 -89.78 -29.42 -65.49
CA ASP A 26 -88.52 -29.45 -66.25
C ASP A 26 -87.95 -28.04 -66.45
N ALA A 27 -88.79 -27.06 -66.81
CA ALA A 27 -88.38 -25.66 -66.92
C ALA A 27 -87.93 -25.08 -65.56
N GLN A 28 -88.57 -25.47 -64.45
CA GLN A 28 -88.17 -25.07 -63.10
C GLN A 28 -86.80 -25.67 -62.73
N LEU A 29 -86.63 -26.99 -62.90
CA LEU A 29 -85.36 -27.68 -62.63
C LEU A 29 -84.23 -27.12 -63.48
N THR A 30 -84.49 -26.76 -64.73
CA THR A 30 -83.52 -26.10 -65.62
C THR A 30 -83.07 -24.75 -65.07
N ARG A 31 -84.00 -23.92 -64.57
CA ARG A 31 -83.64 -22.63 -63.94
C ARG A 31 -82.84 -22.81 -62.66
N GLU A 32 -83.24 -23.75 -61.81
CA GLU A 32 -82.55 -24.08 -60.56
C GLU A 32 -81.12 -24.61 -60.84
N ASN A 33 -80.98 -25.50 -61.82
CA ASN A 33 -79.68 -26.04 -62.24
C ASN A 33 -78.76 -24.93 -62.80
N ASN A 34 -79.29 -24.04 -63.63
CA ASN A 34 -78.55 -22.88 -64.13
C ASN A 34 -78.11 -21.94 -62.99
N ALA A 35 -78.97 -21.72 -61.99
CA ALA A 35 -78.64 -20.90 -60.81
C ALA A 35 -77.57 -21.56 -59.94
N LEU A 36 -77.64 -22.88 -59.74
CA LEU A 36 -76.62 -23.65 -59.04
C LEU A 36 -75.27 -23.62 -59.76
N THR A 37 -75.28 -23.77 -61.08
CA THR A 37 -74.08 -23.71 -61.92
C THR A 37 -73.37 -22.37 -61.77
N ARG A 38 -74.11 -21.25 -61.85
CA ARG A 38 -73.51 -19.91 -61.63
C ARG A 38 -72.92 -19.74 -60.24
N ARG A 39 -73.61 -20.21 -59.19
CA ARG A 39 -73.08 -20.17 -57.82
C ARG A 39 -71.80 -20.99 -57.69
N MET A 40 -71.76 -22.16 -58.32
CA MET A 40 -70.56 -23.00 -58.37
C MET A 40 -69.42 -22.30 -59.09
N GLU A 41 -69.66 -21.70 -60.25
CA GLU A 41 -68.66 -20.90 -60.98
C GLU A 41 -68.13 -19.75 -60.13
N THR A 42 -69.00 -18.98 -59.47
CA THR A 42 -68.58 -17.92 -58.53
C THR A 42 -67.70 -18.49 -57.40
N ALA A 43 -68.14 -19.57 -56.75
CA ALA A 43 -67.37 -20.19 -55.68
C ALA A 43 -65.99 -20.69 -56.16
N VAL A 44 -65.90 -21.23 -57.38
CA VAL A 44 -64.63 -21.65 -57.98
C VAL A 44 -63.72 -20.44 -58.21
N THR A 45 -64.24 -19.34 -58.77
CA THR A 45 -63.44 -18.13 -58.98
C THR A 45 -62.94 -17.54 -57.65
N GLU A 46 -63.79 -17.50 -56.62
CA GLU A 46 -63.39 -17.04 -55.29
C GLU A 46 -62.34 -17.96 -54.65
N ALA A 47 -62.51 -19.28 -54.76
CA ALA A 47 -61.54 -20.25 -54.27
C ALA A 47 -60.17 -20.08 -54.95
N THR A 48 -60.14 -19.83 -56.26
CA THR A 48 -58.88 -19.56 -56.97
C THR A 48 -58.22 -18.25 -56.52
N ARG A 49 -59.00 -17.19 -56.29
CA ARG A 49 -58.50 -15.91 -55.76
C ARG A 49 -57.90 -16.10 -54.37
N LEU A 50 -58.63 -16.73 -53.46
CA LEU A 50 -58.17 -16.99 -52.08
C LEU A 50 -56.95 -17.90 -52.06
N SER A 51 -56.87 -18.90 -52.95
CA SER A 51 -55.69 -19.75 -53.08
C SER A 51 -54.45 -18.96 -53.50
N HIS A 52 -54.61 -17.97 -54.38
CA HIS A 52 -53.51 -17.10 -54.79
C HIS A 52 -53.07 -16.17 -53.65
N GLU A 53 -54.03 -15.54 -52.96
CA GLU A 53 -53.76 -14.67 -51.81
C GLU A 53 -53.05 -15.43 -50.67
N LEU A 54 -53.51 -16.65 -50.37
CA LEU A 54 -52.85 -17.52 -49.40
C LEU A 54 -51.41 -17.82 -49.81
N ALA A 55 -51.15 -18.10 -51.10
CA ALA A 55 -49.80 -18.34 -51.59
C ALA A 55 -48.88 -17.11 -51.45
N VAL A 56 -49.41 -15.89 -51.61
CA VAL A 56 -48.66 -14.64 -51.38
C VAL A 56 -48.32 -14.51 -49.89
N VAL A 57 -49.31 -14.60 -49.01
CA VAL A 57 -49.11 -14.45 -47.56
C VAL A 57 -48.17 -15.51 -46.99
N VAL A 58 -48.21 -16.75 -47.50
CA VAL A 58 -47.28 -17.80 -47.09
C VAL A 58 -45.83 -17.44 -47.46
N ARG A 59 -45.59 -16.90 -48.66
CA ARG A 59 -44.26 -16.46 -49.08
C ARG A 59 -43.74 -15.33 -48.21
N GLU A 60 -44.55 -14.30 -47.97
CA GLU A 60 -44.18 -13.18 -47.09
C GLU A 60 -43.87 -13.67 -45.67
N ARG A 61 -44.67 -14.58 -45.12
CA ARG A 61 -44.41 -15.18 -43.81
C ARG A 61 -43.07 -15.92 -43.78
N ASP A 62 -42.72 -16.64 -44.84
CA ASP A 62 -41.44 -17.34 -44.93
C ASP A 62 -40.25 -16.37 -45.06
N GLU A 63 -40.43 -15.23 -45.75
CA GLU A 63 -39.43 -14.15 -45.81
C GLU A 63 -39.22 -13.51 -44.44
N TRP A 64 -40.30 -13.13 -43.75
CA TRP A 64 -40.22 -12.60 -42.39
C TRP A 64 -39.59 -13.58 -41.40
N LYS A 65 -39.86 -14.88 -41.57
CA LYS A 65 -39.22 -15.92 -40.75
C LYS A 65 -37.72 -16.00 -41.00
N LYS A 66 -37.27 -15.88 -42.25
CA LYS A 66 -35.84 -15.82 -42.59
C LYS A 66 -35.19 -14.56 -42.02
N GLU A 67 -35.87 -13.42 -42.08
CA GLU A 67 -35.31 -12.16 -41.56
C GLU A 67 -35.21 -12.17 -40.03
N ALA A 68 -36.24 -12.68 -39.34
CA ALA A 68 -36.21 -12.87 -37.89
C ALA A 68 -35.05 -13.78 -37.45
N GLN A 69 -34.77 -14.83 -38.23
CA GLN A 69 -33.63 -15.72 -37.98
C GLN A 69 -32.28 -14.99 -38.12
N ARG A 70 -32.09 -14.20 -39.20
CA ARG A 70 -30.87 -13.39 -39.39
C ARG A 70 -30.65 -12.41 -38.25
N HIS A 71 -31.70 -11.71 -37.81
CA HIS A 71 -31.60 -10.81 -36.67
C HIS A 71 -31.25 -11.54 -35.38
N THR A 72 -31.80 -12.73 -35.16
CA THR A 72 -31.48 -13.55 -33.98
C THR A 72 -30.00 -13.95 -33.97
N GLU A 73 -29.46 -14.34 -35.11
CA GLU A 73 -28.04 -14.66 -35.29
C GLU A 73 -27.15 -13.44 -35.05
N LEU A 74 -27.52 -12.27 -35.61
CA LEU A 74 -26.80 -11.02 -35.43
C LEU A 74 -26.79 -10.56 -33.96
N ILE A 75 -27.94 -10.59 -33.28
CA ILE A 75 -28.05 -10.27 -31.86
C ILE A 75 -27.19 -11.22 -31.03
N THR A 76 -27.19 -12.51 -31.36
CA THR A 76 -26.36 -13.51 -30.68
C THR A 76 -24.87 -13.23 -30.88
N SER A 77 -24.45 -12.86 -32.09
CA SER A 77 -23.08 -12.45 -32.37
C SER A 77 -22.67 -11.20 -31.57
N PHE A 78 -23.50 -10.16 -31.58
CA PHE A 78 -23.25 -8.95 -30.78
C PHE A 78 -23.14 -9.25 -29.29
N ARG A 79 -24.01 -10.08 -28.73
CA ARG A 79 -23.91 -10.51 -27.32
C ARG A 79 -22.56 -11.15 -27.02
N LYS A 80 -22.05 -12.02 -27.89
CA LYS A 80 -20.71 -12.62 -27.72
C LYS A 80 -19.60 -11.57 -27.70
N ILE A 81 -19.65 -10.60 -28.62
CA ILE A 81 -18.67 -9.51 -28.70
C ILE A 81 -18.71 -8.66 -27.43
N VAL A 82 -19.90 -8.27 -26.97
CA VAL A 82 -20.08 -7.50 -25.73
C VAL A 82 -19.51 -8.27 -24.53
N CYS A 83 -19.84 -9.56 -24.37
CA CYS A 83 -19.28 -10.37 -23.28
C CYS A 83 -17.76 -10.45 -23.33
N ALA A 84 -17.16 -10.62 -24.52
CA ALA A 84 -15.71 -10.66 -24.69
C ALA A 84 -15.06 -9.32 -24.31
N HIS A 85 -15.63 -8.20 -24.77
CA HIS A 85 -15.12 -6.87 -24.47
C HIS A 85 -15.26 -6.52 -22.97
N GLU A 86 -16.38 -6.87 -22.33
CA GLU A 86 -16.53 -6.71 -20.89
C GLU A 86 -15.49 -7.53 -20.11
N ALA A 87 -15.19 -8.76 -20.54
CA ALA A 87 -14.15 -9.57 -19.91
C ALA A 87 -12.76 -8.94 -20.06
N GLN A 88 -12.43 -8.41 -21.24
CA GLN A 88 -11.19 -7.67 -21.48
C GLN A 88 -11.07 -6.44 -20.57
N MET A 89 -12.13 -5.63 -20.46
CA MET A 89 -12.16 -4.46 -19.58
C MET A 89 -11.92 -4.85 -18.12
N ARG A 90 -12.55 -5.92 -17.63
CA ARG A 90 -12.32 -6.41 -16.26
C ARG A 90 -10.87 -6.83 -16.04
N GLU A 91 -10.21 -7.46 -17.01
CA GLU A 91 -8.80 -7.84 -16.87
C GLU A 91 -7.86 -6.63 -16.91
N ILE A 92 -8.11 -5.66 -17.80
CA ILE A 92 -7.35 -4.41 -17.84
C ILE A 92 -7.45 -3.69 -16.49
N SER A 93 -8.65 -3.59 -15.90
CA SER A 93 -8.84 -3.02 -14.57
C SER A 93 -8.09 -3.79 -13.49
N ARG A 94 -8.10 -5.13 -13.51
CA ARG A 94 -7.32 -5.95 -12.56
C ARG A 94 -5.83 -5.73 -12.69
N GLN A 95 -5.30 -5.68 -13.91
CA GLN A 95 -3.89 -5.43 -14.15
C GLN A 95 -3.48 -4.03 -13.68
N SER A 96 -4.32 -3.02 -13.94
CA SER A 96 -4.11 -1.66 -13.45
C SER A 96 -4.06 -1.63 -11.92
N ASN A 97 -5.00 -2.27 -11.23
CA ASN A 97 -5.01 -2.33 -9.77
C ASN A 97 -3.75 -3.00 -9.21
N ARG A 98 -3.33 -4.15 -9.78
CA ARG A 98 -2.07 -4.81 -9.38
C ARG A 98 -0.86 -3.88 -9.52
N ARG A 99 -0.81 -3.05 -10.57
CA ARG A 99 0.27 -2.06 -10.76
C ARG A 99 0.23 -0.97 -9.70
N VAL A 100 -0.96 -0.44 -9.39
CA VAL A 100 -1.16 0.56 -8.34
C VAL A 100 -0.74 0.00 -6.98
N ASP A 101 -1.19 -1.21 -6.63
CA ASP A 101 -0.82 -1.86 -5.36
C ASP A 101 0.70 -2.07 -5.25
N SER A 102 1.35 -2.50 -6.32
CA SER A 102 2.80 -2.66 -6.37
C SER A 102 3.53 -1.32 -6.20
N SER A 103 3.06 -0.25 -6.87
CA SER A 103 3.62 1.09 -6.72
C SER A 103 3.41 1.64 -5.31
N GLN A 104 2.25 1.39 -4.72
CA GLN A 104 1.93 1.79 -3.35
C GLN A 104 2.88 1.14 -2.35
N GLY A 105 3.17 -0.17 -2.50
CA GLY A 105 4.15 -0.86 -1.66
C GLY A 105 5.56 -0.25 -1.73
N LEU A 106 5.99 0.22 -2.91
CA LEU A 106 7.26 0.94 -3.06
C LEU A 106 7.23 2.31 -2.37
N VAL A 107 6.14 3.07 -2.54
CA VAL A 107 5.96 4.36 -1.86
C VAL A 107 6.00 4.21 -0.35
N ASP A 108 5.33 3.20 0.20
CA ASP A 108 5.31 2.94 1.65
C ASP A 108 6.68 2.49 2.18
N HIS A 109 7.46 1.78 1.36
CA HIS A 109 8.84 1.46 1.70
C HIS A 109 9.74 2.71 1.73
N LEU A 110 9.66 3.54 0.69
CA LEU A 110 10.43 4.79 0.60
C LEU A 110 10.07 5.77 1.72
N ARG A 111 8.78 5.89 2.05
CA ARG A 111 8.30 6.69 3.19
C ARG A 111 8.97 6.26 4.50
N ARG A 112 8.98 4.95 4.79
CA ARG A 112 9.65 4.42 5.99
C ARG A 112 11.15 4.68 6.00
N MET A 113 11.81 4.63 4.85
CA MET A 113 13.23 4.97 4.75
C MET A 113 13.47 6.45 5.07
N VAL A 114 12.65 7.36 4.52
CA VAL A 114 12.73 8.80 4.80
C VAL A 114 12.53 9.05 6.29
N GLU A 115 11.49 8.49 6.90
CA GLU A 115 11.22 8.63 8.34
C GLU A 115 12.38 8.11 9.21
N ALA A 116 13.07 7.04 8.80
CA ALA A 116 14.25 6.55 9.50
C ALA A 116 15.44 7.51 9.36
N ARG A 117 15.65 8.08 8.17
CA ARG A 117 16.70 9.08 7.92
C ARG A 117 16.45 10.38 8.68
N ASP A 118 15.19 10.82 8.79
CA ASP A 118 14.84 12.01 9.56
C ASP A 118 15.18 11.83 11.05
N LYS A 119 14.89 10.65 11.62
CA LYS A 119 15.29 10.32 13.01
C LYS A 119 16.80 10.30 13.19
N ASP A 120 17.54 9.78 12.21
CA ASP A 120 19.01 9.78 12.24
C ASP A 120 19.56 11.22 12.19
N LEU A 121 18.96 12.09 11.35
CA LEU A 121 19.31 13.50 11.26
C LEU A 121 19.05 14.25 12.57
N ASP A 122 17.89 14.04 13.20
CA ASP A 122 17.56 14.64 14.49
C ASP A 122 18.60 14.27 15.56
N ARG A 123 19.01 13.00 15.59
CA ARG A 123 20.05 12.52 16.51
C ARG A 123 21.40 13.18 16.25
N LEU A 124 21.83 13.24 14.98
CA LEU A 124 23.10 13.87 14.60
C LEU A 124 23.10 15.37 14.91
N MET A 125 21.99 16.06 14.65
CA MET A 125 21.81 17.46 15.03
C MET A 125 21.88 17.66 16.56
N GLY A 126 21.35 16.71 17.34
CA GLY A 126 21.50 16.70 18.79
C GLY A 126 22.97 16.65 19.21
N HIS A 127 23.74 15.70 18.68
CA HIS A 127 25.18 15.57 18.97
C HIS A 127 25.98 16.78 18.52
N LEU A 128 25.66 17.39 17.36
CA LEU A 128 26.33 18.60 16.90
C LEU A 128 26.16 19.75 17.91
N LYS A 129 24.95 19.95 18.43
CA LYS A 129 24.69 20.96 19.46
C LYS A 129 25.49 20.71 20.74
N GLU A 130 25.62 19.45 21.16
CA GLU A 130 26.46 19.08 22.32
C GLU A 130 27.94 19.43 22.07
N CYS A 131 28.45 19.11 20.86
CA CYS A 131 29.81 19.49 20.45
C CYS A 131 30.01 21.00 20.42
N ASP A 132 29.05 21.78 19.91
CA ASP A 132 29.13 23.24 19.86
C ASP A 132 29.20 23.86 21.27
N VAL A 133 28.42 23.32 22.21
CA VAL A 133 28.48 23.72 23.62
C VAL A 133 29.85 23.40 24.21
N ALA A 134 30.37 22.19 24.00
CA ALA A 134 31.69 21.78 24.49
C ALA A 134 32.82 22.64 23.89
N TYR A 135 32.75 22.91 22.59
CA TYR A 135 33.70 23.77 21.89
C TYR A 135 33.70 25.19 22.46
N THR A 136 32.52 25.78 22.68
CA THR A 136 32.37 27.11 23.27
C THR A 136 32.98 27.18 24.67
N ALA A 137 32.76 26.14 25.50
CA ALA A 137 33.33 26.06 26.83
C ALA A 137 34.87 25.97 26.79
N LEU A 138 35.43 25.11 25.93
CA LEU A 138 36.87 24.97 25.75
C LEU A 138 37.52 26.25 25.22
N GLN A 139 36.86 26.93 24.28
CA GLN A 139 37.30 28.22 23.76
C GLN A 139 37.36 29.26 24.89
N GLY A 140 36.33 29.34 25.73
CA GLY A 140 36.31 30.25 26.89
C GLY A 140 37.45 29.96 27.88
N VAL A 141 37.72 28.68 28.17
CA VAL A 141 38.84 28.26 29.02
C VAL A 141 40.18 28.66 28.40
N SER A 142 40.38 28.40 27.10
CA SER A 142 41.61 28.76 26.39
C SER A 142 41.85 30.27 26.40
N SER A 143 40.82 31.09 26.17
CA SER A 143 40.91 32.55 26.25
C SER A 143 41.29 33.02 27.65
N SER A 144 40.73 32.41 28.69
CA SER A 144 41.08 32.74 30.09
C SER A 144 42.54 32.43 30.41
N TYR A 145 43.03 31.24 30.01
CA TYR A 145 44.45 30.89 30.20
C TYR A 145 45.38 31.83 29.44
N PHE A 146 45.03 32.20 28.21
CA PHE A 146 45.84 33.13 27.43
C PHE A 146 45.93 34.50 28.11
N ALA A 147 44.81 35.03 28.62
CA ALA A 147 44.80 36.28 29.39
C ALA A 147 45.68 36.19 30.66
N GLN A 148 45.59 35.08 31.40
CA GLN A 148 46.43 34.85 32.59
C GLN A 148 47.93 34.80 32.24
N ILE A 149 48.29 34.18 31.12
CA ILE A 149 49.69 34.13 30.66
C ILE A 149 50.19 35.53 30.28
N GLN A 150 49.38 36.34 29.60
CA GLN A 150 49.73 37.72 29.28
C GLN A 150 49.92 38.57 30.54
N GLU A 151 49.02 38.45 31.52
CA GLU A 151 49.11 39.16 32.78
C GLU A 151 50.36 38.73 33.58
N ALA A 152 50.64 37.43 33.64
CA ALA A 152 51.86 36.90 34.25
C ALA A 152 53.13 37.49 33.61
N ALA A 153 53.20 37.49 32.28
CA ALA A 153 54.34 38.06 31.54
C ALA A 153 54.53 39.56 31.83
N GLN A 154 53.42 40.31 31.94
CA GLN A 154 53.47 41.73 32.27
C GLN A 154 53.92 41.98 33.72
N VAL A 155 53.42 41.20 34.68
CA VAL A 155 53.83 41.29 36.09
C VAL A 155 55.32 40.98 36.24
N VAL A 156 55.83 39.96 35.55
CA VAL A 156 57.26 39.60 35.57
C VAL A 156 58.12 40.71 34.96
N SER A 157 57.65 41.35 33.89
CA SER A 157 58.43 42.37 33.15
C SER A 157 58.40 43.76 33.80
N SER A 158 57.38 44.09 34.61
CA SER A 158 57.16 45.47 35.11
C SER A 158 56.94 45.59 36.63
N GLY A 159 56.74 44.48 37.34
CA GLY A 159 56.24 44.49 38.72
C GLY A 159 57.27 44.37 39.85
N GLY A 160 58.53 44.06 39.53
CA GLY A 160 59.54 43.70 40.54
C GLY A 160 59.28 42.32 41.20
N PRO A 161 60.29 41.73 41.86
CA PRO A 161 60.24 40.35 42.36
C PRO A 161 59.06 40.05 43.29
N ASP A 162 58.70 41.03 44.12
CA ASP A 162 57.67 40.91 45.15
C ASP A 162 56.24 40.89 44.59
N ARG A 163 55.99 41.56 43.45
CA ARG A 163 54.70 41.52 42.76
C ARG A 163 54.53 40.24 41.95
N ALA A 164 55.62 39.73 41.34
CA ALA A 164 55.62 38.45 40.64
C ALA A 164 55.37 37.27 41.59
N LEU A 165 55.98 37.28 42.78
CA LEU A 165 55.73 36.29 43.83
C LEU A 165 54.28 36.29 44.33
N ARG A 166 53.70 37.48 44.56
CA ARG A 166 52.29 37.60 44.96
C ARG A 166 51.33 37.08 43.89
N PHE A 167 51.56 37.43 42.63
CA PHE A 167 50.76 36.93 41.51
C PHE A 167 50.84 35.40 41.38
N ALA A 168 52.06 34.83 41.41
CA ALA A 168 52.25 33.38 41.36
C ALA A 168 51.53 32.65 42.50
N ASN A 169 51.62 33.17 43.73
CA ASN A 169 50.88 32.62 44.86
C ASN A 169 49.36 32.69 44.66
N GLN A 170 48.85 33.78 44.10
CA GLN A 170 47.42 33.93 43.79
C GLN A 170 46.95 32.92 42.75
N THR A 171 47.71 32.73 41.67
CA THR A 171 47.40 31.72 40.63
C THR A 171 47.43 30.30 41.20
N ILE A 172 48.43 29.97 42.04
CA ILE A 172 48.52 28.66 42.71
C ILE A 172 47.32 28.43 43.64
N HIS A 173 46.90 29.45 44.39
CA HIS A 173 45.73 29.37 45.25
C HIS A 173 44.45 29.12 44.45
N GLU A 174 44.25 29.83 43.33
CA GLU A 174 43.05 29.65 42.52
C GLU A 174 43.04 28.28 41.82
N GLN A 175 44.17 27.82 41.29
CA GLN A 175 44.29 26.46 40.75
C GLN A 175 43.98 25.39 41.81
N ARG A 176 44.48 25.56 43.04
CA ARG A 176 44.20 24.64 44.15
C ARG A 176 42.72 24.62 44.51
N ARG A 177 42.04 25.78 44.45
CA ARG A 177 40.59 25.90 44.69
C ARG A 177 39.79 25.17 43.62
N VAL A 178 40.13 25.36 42.34
CA VAL A 178 39.47 24.70 41.21
C VAL A 178 39.64 23.17 41.27
N ILE A 179 40.85 22.69 41.54
CA ILE A 179 41.13 21.25 41.70
C ILE A 179 40.29 20.65 42.84
N GLN A 180 40.17 21.36 43.97
CA GLN A 180 39.39 20.88 45.10
C GLN A 180 37.89 20.85 44.79
N GLN A 181 37.38 21.86 44.08
CA GLN A 181 36.00 21.90 43.64
C GLN A 181 35.68 20.77 42.65
N GLN A 182 36.57 20.49 41.70
CA GLN A 182 36.46 19.36 40.77
C GLN A 182 36.47 18.02 41.51
N LYS A 183 37.36 17.83 42.50
CA LYS A 183 37.38 16.63 43.36
C LYS A 183 36.06 16.42 44.09
N ASN A 184 35.46 17.48 44.64
CA ASN A 184 34.17 17.39 45.34
C ASN A 184 33.02 17.05 44.39
N ILE A 185 32.98 17.63 43.19
CA ILE A 185 31.97 17.30 42.17
C ILE A 185 32.06 15.81 41.78
N LEU A 186 33.28 15.30 41.53
CA LEU A 186 33.52 13.89 41.22
C LEU A 186 33.13 12.94 42.37
N ARG A 187 33.37 13.37 43.62
CA ARG A 187 32.99 12.61 44.83
C ARG A 187 31.46 12.54 45.03
N HIS A 188 30.73 13.59 44.70
CA HIS A 188 29.27 13.63 44.87
C HIS A 188 28.48 13.00 43.71
N HIS A 189 29.04 12.93 42.49
CA HIS A 189 28.40 12.28 41.34
C HIS A 189 28.76 10.79 41.20
N GLY A 190 29.37 10.18 42.23
CA GLY A 190 29.57 8.73 42.32
C GLY A 190 30.60 8.12 41.37
N GLN A 191 31.45 8.91 40.70
CA GLN A 191 32.38 8.38 39.69
C GLN A 191 33.78 8.04 40.22
N ILE A 192 34.20 8.51 41.39
CA ILE A 192 35.50 8.14 41.98
C ILE A 192 35.42 8.14 43.52
N ALA A 193 35.55 6.97 44.16
CA ALA A 193 35.87 6.88 45.58
C ALA A 193 37.32 7.32 45.80
N VAL A 194 37.52 8.57 46.22
CA VAL A 194 38.86 9.05 46.63
C VAL A 194 39.18 8.40 47.98
N THR A 195 39.86 7.26 47.95
CA THR A 195 40.29 6.54 49.16
C THR A 195 41.61 7.11 49.70
N ASP A 196 41.73 7.07 51.03
CA ASP A 196 42.95 7.35 51.79
C ASP A 196 44.13 6.50 51.26
N PRO A 197 45.31 7.11 50.99
CA PRO A 197 46.52 6.39 50.58
C PRO A 197 46.89 5.18 51.47
N ALA A 198 46.55 5.21 52.76
CA ALA A 198 46.80 4.09 53.67
C ALA A 198 45.93 2.86 53.37
N LEU A 199 44.70 3.07 52.87
CA LEU A 199 43.77 1.98 52.54
C LEU A 199 44.18 1.25 51.24
N ALA A 200 44.74 1.98 50.27
CA ALA A 200 45.23 1.42 49.02
C ALA A 200 46.47 0.52 49.24
N LEU A 201 47.34 0.87 50.20
CA LEU A 201 48.48 0.04 50.61
C LEU A 201 48.04 -1.24 51.33
N ALA A 202 47.03 -1.18 52.19
CA ALA A 202 46.48 -2.36 52.86
C ALA A 202 45.89 -3.38 51.86
N ALA A 203 45.14 -2.91 50.86
CA ALA A 203 44.58 -3.75 49.80
C ALA A 203 45.66 -4.39 48.91
N ALA A 204 46.73 -3.65 48.56
CA ALA A 204 47.86 -4.18 47.80
C ALA A 204 48.67 -5.24 48.57
N ALA A 205 48.64 -5.21 49.90
CA ALA A 205 49.24 -6.21 50.78
C ALA A 205 48.33 -7.42 51.08
N GLY A 206 47.16 -7.50 50.45
CA GLY A 206 46.22 -8.62 50.61
C GLY A 206 45.41 -8.60 51.92
N LEU A 207 45.39 -7.47 52.63
CA LEU A 207 44.50 -7.28 53.78
C LEU A 207 43.11 -6.84 53.29
N ASP A 208 42.06 -7.39 53.92
CA ASP A 208 40.68 -7.17 53.52
C ASP A 208 40.30 -5.70 53.70
N ALA A 209 40.11 -4.98 52.59
CA ALA A 209 39.73 -3.57 52.57
C ALA A 209 38.21 -3.49 52.30
N PRO A 210 37.37 -3.27 53.34
CA PRO A 210 35.93 -3.34 53.15
C PRO A 210 35.46 -2.18 52.26
N GLY A 211 34.83 -2.54 51.12
CA GLY A 211 34.03 -1.62 50.31
C GLY A 211 34.59 -1.18 48.95
N LEU A 212 35.62 -1.83 48.38
CA LEU A 212 36.13 -1.51 47.04
C LEU A 212 36.06 -2.69 46.08
N SER A 213 35.61 -2.43 44.85
CA SER A 213 35.62 -3.42 43.77
C SER A 213 37.04 -3.58 43.20
N PRO A 214 37.42 -4.78 42.70
CA PRO A 214 38.72 -5.02 42.08
C PRO A 214 39.07 -4.04 40.93
N SER A 215 38.06 -3.57 40.21
CA SER A 215 38.21 -2.57 39.14
C SER A 215 38.62 -1.19 39.65
N GLU A 216 38.11 -0.76 40.80
CA GLU A 216 38.45 0.54 41.39
C GLU A 216 39.88 0.54 41.94
N LEU A 217 40.32 -0.58 42.51
CA LEU A 217 41.71 -0.78 42.92
C LEU A 217 42.69 -0.71 41.73
N ALA A 218 42.31 -1.28 40.59
CA ALA A 218 43.13 -1.25 39.37
C ALA A 218 43.26 0.17 38.78
N ILE A 219 42.18 0.95 38.79
CA ILE A 219 42.18 2.35 38.34
C ILE A 219 43.05 3.20 39.28
N ASN A 220 42.89 3.06 40.60
CA ASN A 220 43.71 3.78 41.56
C ASN A 220 45.20 3.45 41.42
N ALA A 221 45.56 2.17 41.30
CA ALA A 221 46.95 1.76 41.10
C ALA A 221 47.56 2.34 39.80
N ARG A 222 46.74 2.51 38.75
CA ARG A 222 47.19 3.16 37.51
C ARG A 222 47.37 4.66 37.66
N LEU A 223 46.48 5.32 38.41
CA LEU A 223 46.52 6.76 38.66
C LEU A 223 47.72 7.13 39.54
N CYS A 224 48.01 6.34 40.58
CA CYS A 224 49.21 6.49 41.40
C CYS A 224 50.51 6.40 40.56
N ARG A 225 50.61 5.40 39.67
CA ARG A 225 51.78 5.25 38.78
C ARG A 225 51.95 6.43 37.81
N LEU A 226 50.86 6.97 37.28
CA LEU A 226 50.90 8.14 36.39
C LEU A 226 51.31 9.41 37.14
N LEU A 227 50.87 9.56 38.39
CA LEU A 227 51.26 10.69 39.24
C LEU A 227 52.72 10.59 39.67
N GLU A 228 53.21 9.41 40.03
CA GLU A 228 54.64 9.17 40.36
C GLU A 228 55.54 9.41 39.14
N ALA A 229 55.13 8.99 37.95
CA ALA A 229 55.89 9.21 36.73
C ALA A 229 55.96 10.69 36.33
N ARG A 230 54.91 11.46 36.65
CA ARG A 230 54.82 12.89 36.29
C ARG A 230 55.38 13.83 37.36
N TRP A 231 55.38 13.41 38.63
CA TRP A 231 55.95 14.13 39.76
C TRP A 231 56.76 13.18 40.67
N PRO A 232 58.00 12.82 40.26
CA PRO A 232 58.83 11.87 41.02
C PRO A 232 59.18 12.34 42.44
N GLU A 233 59.08 13.64 42.72
CA GLU A 233 59.36 14.23 44.02
C GLU A 233 58.33 13.85 45.10
N LEU A 234 57.10 13.49 44.72
CA LEU A 234 56.06 13.05 45.67
C LEU A 234 56.37 11.69 46.32
N ALA A 235 57.07 10.80 45.60
CA ALA A 235 57.47 9.48 46.12
C ALA A 235 58.54 9.57 47.23
N ARG A 236 59.33 10.65 47.25
CA ARG A 236 60.39 10.86 48.26
C ARG A 236 59.85 11.28 49.62
N ILE A 237 58.65 11.86 49.67
CA ILE A 237 58.04 12.35 50.92
C ILE A 237 57.56 11.17 51.79
N SER A 238 57.12 10.06 51.18
CA SER A 238 56.67 8.86 51.92
C SER A 238 57.82 8.10 52.61
N VAL A 239 59.04 8.13 52.05
CA VAL A 239 60.20 7.45 52.66
C VAL A 239 60.75 8.22 53.86
N MET A 240 60.60 9.56 53.88
CA MET A 240 61.04 10.38 55.03
C MET A 240 60.12 10.30 56.25
N ASN A 241 58.84 9.98 56.08
CA ASN A 241 57.87 9.88 57.19
C ASN A 241 57.82 8.48 57.83
N SER A 242 58.54 7.48 57.29
CA SER A 242 58.62 6.12 57.85
C SER A 242 59.89 5.87 58.67
N ALA A 243 60.71 6.91 58.87
CA ALA A 243 61.97 6.86 59.64
C ALA A 243 62.01 7.86 60.82
N ARG A 244 60.84 8.24 61.34
CA ARG A 244 60.70 8.90 62.64
C ARG A 244 59.63 8.21 63.46
#